data_AF-A0A3C1FSM9-F1
#
_entry.id   AF-A0A3C1FSM9-F1
#
_cell.length_a   1.000
_cell.length_b   1.000
_cell.length_c   1.000
_cell.angle_alpha   90.00
_cell.angle_beta   90.00
_cell.angle_gamma   90.00
#
_symmetry.space_group_name_H-M   'P 1'
#
loop_
_entity.id
_entity.type
_entity.pdbx_description
1 polymer ?
#
loop_
_entity_poly.entity_id
_entity_poly.type
_entity_poly.pdbx_seq_one_letter_code
_entity_poly.pdbx_strand_id
1 'polypeptide(L)'
;MKGVALFICIATGLSIVACSKPSQQTTEIKRYSLDSLDGLITESGAQLDKENSGDGKGSLRITATEPTVVRLFETGDINVENARLFYAAKVRTKGLKGRVYLEMLCDVPGKGEFFSRNDRTAVTGSTKWINMETVFFIKRGEKPDNVKLNLVIDGKGTVWIDDVRLLKGAL
;
A
#
# COMPACT_ATOMS: atom_id res chain seq x y z
N MET A 1 34.84 10.91 70.05
CA MET A 1 34.61 9.70 69.24
C MET A 1 33.25 9.83 68.55
N LYS A 2 33.20 10.57 67.44
CA LYS A 2 32.79 10.11 66.09
C LYS A 2 31.46 9.36 66.06
N GLY A 3 30.37 10.11 65.87
CA GLY A 3 29.04 9.58 65.55
C GLY A 3 29.00 9.01 64.13
N VAL A 4 28.39 7.83 63.99
CA VAL A 4 28.21 7.12 62.72
C VAL A 4 26.88 7.56 62.12
N ALA A 5 26.92 8.23 60.98
CA ALA A 5 25.74 8.55 60.18
C ALA A 5 25.41 7.36 59.27
N LEU A 6 24.24 6.75 59.46
CA LEU A 6 23.70 5.68 58.64
C LEU A 6 23.03 6.29 57.40
N PHE A 7 23.72 6.26 56.26
CA PHE A 7 23.14 6.63 54.96
C PHE A 7 22.35 5.44 54.40
N ILE A 8 21.03 5.53 54.44
CA ILE A 8 20.12 4.59 53.75
C ILE A 8 19.96 5.09 52.31
N CYS A 9 20.68 4.48 51.37
CA CYS A 9 20.46 4.68 49.94
C CYS A 9 19.26 3.83 49.49
N ILE A 10 18.07 4.43 49.45
CA ILE A 10 16.88 3.84 48.82
C ILE A 10 17.05 3.96 47.31
N ALA A 11 17.49 2.88 46.66
CA ALA A 11 17.49 2.77 45.21
C ALA A 11 16.05 2.55 44.72
N THR A 12 15.38 3.62 44.31
CA THR A 12 14.09 3.57 43.63
C THR A 12 14.30 3.08 42.19
N GLY A 13 13.98 1.82 41.93
CA GLY A 13 13.97 1.26 40.59
C GLY A 13 12.82 1.85 39.74
N LEU A 14 13.12 2.82 38.88
CA LEU A 14 12.23 3.24 37.81
C LEU A 14 12.18 2.12 36.75
N SER A 15 11.16 1.27 36.82
CA SER A 15 10.84 0.35 35.73
C SER A 15 10.16 1.13 34.61
N ILE A 16 10.92 1.51 33.59
CA ILE A 16 10.40 2.08 32.35
C ILE A 16 9.69 0.95 31.60
N VAL A 17 8.39 0.80 31.81
CA VAL A 17 7.55 -0.08 31.00
C VAL A 17 7.36 0.61 29.65
N ALA A 18 8.30 0.38 28.73
CA ALA A 18 8.12 0.74 27.33
C ALA A 18 7.04 -0.18 26.76
N CYS A 19 5.78 0.30 26.75
CA CYS A 19 4.71 -0.31 25.98
C CYS A 19 5.08 -0.23 24.49
N SER A 20 5.79 -1.24 23.98
CA SER A 20 5.89 -1.49 22.55
C SER A 20 4.49 -1.83 22.05
N LYS A 21 3.84 -0.89 21.34
CA LYS A 21 2.63 -1.20 20.58
C LYS A 21 2.94 -2.40 19.68
N PRO A 22 2.15 -3.49 19.70
CA PRO A 22 2.33 -4.57 18.76
C PRO A 22 2.27 -3.98 17.35
N SER A 23 3.37 -4.08 16.60
CA SER A 23 3.32 -3.82 15.16
C SER A 23 2.26 -4.78 14.60
N GLN A 24 1.18 -4.26 14.00
CA GLN A 24 0.18 -5.12 13.38
C GLN A 24 0.89 -5.97 12.33
N GLN A 25 1.07 -7.24 12.63
CA GLN A 25 1.80 -8.16 11.76
C GLN A 25 0.96 -8.39 10.52
N THR A 26 1.47 -7.94 9.37
CA THR A 26 0.87 -8.20 8.08
C THR A 26 1.55 -9.39 7.42
N THR A 27 0.83 -10.10 6.57
CA THR A 27 1.32 -11.20 5.74
C THR A 27 1.16 -10.83 4.28
N GLU A 28 2.22 -10.95 3.49
CA GLU A 28 2.15 -10.69 2.05
C GLU A 28 1.40 -11.83 1.33
N ILE A 29 0.36 -11.49 0.57
CA ILE A 29 -0.41 -12.42 -0.25
C ILE A 29 0.16 -12.46 -1.66
N LYS A 30 0.38 -11.27 -2.25
CA LYS A 30 0.92 -11.09 -3.60
C LYS A 30 1.88 -9.91 -3.63
N ARG A 31 2.89 -9.99 -4.49
CA ARG A 31 3.81 -8.91 -4.81
C ARG A 31 4.10 -8.90 -6.30
N TYR A 32 4.12 -7.69 -6.87
CA TYR A 32 4.43 -7.43 -8.26
C TYR A 32 5.50 -6.34 -8.31
N SER A 33 6.70 -6.70 -8.76
CA SER A 33 7.86 -5.80 -8.79
C SER A 33 7.83 -4.78 -9.92
N LEU A 34 7.00 -4.98 -10.96
CA LEU A 34 6.91 -4.05 -12.11
C LEU A 34 8.27 -3.75 -12.78
N ASP A 35 9.19 -4.72 -12.75
CA ASP A 35 10.46 -4.73 -13.49
C ASP A 35 10.30 -5.32 -14.91
N SER A 36 9.09 -5.78 -15.24
CA SER A 36 8.62 -6.22 -16.56
C SER A 36 7.13 -5.87 -16.72
N LEU A 37 6.57 -6.11 -17.92
CA LEU A 37 5.13 -5.95 -18.19
C LEU A 37 4.34 -7.25 -17.92
N ASP A 38 4.99 -8.29 -17.39
CA ASP A 38 4.38 -9.60 -17.21
C ASP A 38 3.16 -9.53 -16.28
N GLY A 39 2.01 -10.01 -16.78
CA GLY A 39 0.76 -10.02 -16.05
C GLY A 39 0.06 -8.67 -15.92
N LEU A 40 0.62 -7.59 -16.49
CA LEU A 40 -0.03 -6.29 -16.52
C LEU A 40 -1.27 -6.32 -17.42
N ILE A 41 -2.41 -5.84 -16.91
CA ILE A 41 -3.68 -5.86 -17.66
C ILE A 41 -3.75 -4.70 -18.67
N THR A 42 -3.38 -3.48 -18.26
CA THR A 42 -3.35 -2.31 -19.15
C THR A 42 -1.94 -2.06 -19.66
N GLU A 43 -1.62 -2.59 -20.85
CA GLU A 43 -0.33 -2.35 -21.50
C GLU A 43 -0.29 -1.03 -22.29
N SER A 44 -1.43 -0.59 -22.83
CA SER A 44 -1.50 0.63 -23.65
C SER A 44 -1.14 1.87 -22.83
N GLY A 45 -0.08 2.58 -23.26
CA GLY A 45 0.41 3.79 -22.57
C GLY A 45 1.27 3.53 -21.34
N ALA A 46 1.49 2.25 -21.00
CA ALA A 46 2.39 1.83 -19.95
C ALA A 46 3.77 1.48 -20.54
N GLN A 47 4.83 1.93 -19.88
CA GLN A 47 6.21 1.77 -20.36
C GLN A 47 7.09 1.34 -19.20
N LEU A 48 7.96 0.36 -19.43
CA LEU A 48 8.97 0.00 -18.45
C LEU A 48 10.04 1.11 -18.38
N ASP A 49 10.36 1.57 -17.18
CA ASP A 49 11.44 2.51 -16.90
C ASP A 49 12.44 1.84 -15.94
N LYS A 50 13.60 1.44 -16.48
CA LYS A 50 14.66 0.76 -15.70
C LYS A 50 15.50 1.73 -14.86
N GLU A 51 15.45 3.03 -15.16
CA GLU A 51 16.29 4.04 -14.50
C GLU A 51 15.58 4.65 -13.30
N ASN A 52 14.28 4.91 -13.43
CA ASN A 52 13.46 5.41 -12.32
C ASN A 52 12.77 4.23 -11.65
N SER A 53 13.34 3.72 -10.57
CA SER A 53 12.76 2.65 -9.77
C SER A 53 12.64 3.02 -8.30
N GLY A 54 11.57 2.57 -7.65
CA GLY A 54 11.33 2.68 -6.22
C GLY A 54 11.94 1.51 -5.43
N ASP A 55 12.20 0.36 -6.06
CA ASP A 55 12.84 -0.82 -5.47
C ASP A 55 14.25 -1.15 -6.03
N GLY A 56 14.68 -0.45 -7.08
CA GLY A 56 15.98 -0.58 -7.74
C GLY A 56 16.00 -1.51 -8.95
N LYS A 57 14.88 -2.11 -9.36
CA LYS A 57 14.83 -3.11 -10.46
C LYS A 57 14.11 -2.63 -11.72
N GLY A 58 13.30 -1.59 -11.61
CA GLY A 58 12.50 -1.01 -12.67
C GLY A 58 11.23 -0.40 -12.10
N SER A 59 10.42 0.23 -12.95
CA SER A 59 9.06 0.57 -12.59
C SER A 59 8.19 0.72 -13.81
N LEU A 60 6.87 0.80 -13.59
CA LEU A 60 5.92 1.12 -14.63
C LEU A 60 5.72 2.63 -14.72
N ARG A 61 6.07 3.21 -15.87
CA ARG A 61 5.81 4.61 -16.22
C ARG A 61 4.54 4.71 -17.05
N ILE A 62 3.64 5.61 -16.64
CA ILE A 62 2.40 5.94 -17.34
C ILE A 62 2.41 7.44 -17.65
N THR A 63 2.11 7.81 -18.89
CA THR A 63 1.85 9.21 -19.26
C THR A 63 0.38 9.37 -19.58
N ALA A 64 -0.36 9.99 -18.66
CA ALA A 64 -1.78 10.26 -18.83
C ALA A 64 -1.98 11.63 -19.51
N THR A 65 -2.77 11.66 -20.57
CA THR A 65 -3.20 12.89 -21.25
C THR A 65 -4.57 13.38 -20.76
N GLU A 66 -5.35 12.49 -20.16
CA GLU A 66 -6.69 12.69 -19.62
C GLU A 66 -6.92 11.73 -18.43
N PRO A 67 -7.99 11.94 -17.62
CA PRO A 67 -8.32 11.04 -16.53
C PRO A 67 -8.46 9.59 -16.99
N THR A 68 -7.79 8.66 -16.31
CA THR A 68 -7.74 7.26 -16.69
C THR A 68 -7.58 6.33 -15.48
N VAL A 69 -8.00 5.08 -15.65
CA VAL A 69 -7.80 3.99 -14.70
C VAL A 69 -6.86 2.98 -15.35
N VAL A 70 -5.67 2.80 -14.76
CA VAL A 70 -4.73 1.77 -15.19
C VAL A 70 -5.03 0.50 -14.40
N ARG A 71 -5.56 -0.52 -15.08
CA ARG A 71 -5.78 -1.84 -14.47
C ARG A 71 -4.44 -2.56 -14.41
N LEU A 72 -3.94 -2.79 -13.21
CA LEU A 72 -2.60 -3.37 -13.05
C LEU A 72 -2.70 -4.89 -13.03
N PHE A 73 -3.38 -5.44 -12.01
CA PHE A 73 -3.41 -6.87 -11.76
C PHE A 73 -4.78 -7.31 -11.23
N GLU A 74 -5.08 -8.59 -11.45
CA GLU A 74 -6.17 -9.30 -10.81
C GLU A 74 -5.59 -10.54 -10.14
N THR A 75 -5.96 -10.78 -8.88
CA THR A 75 -5.34 -11.86 -8.10
C THR A 75 -6.02 -13.21 -8.28
N GLY A 76 -7.28 -13.21 -8.75
CA GLY A 76 -8.20 -14.32 -8.53
C GLY A 76 -8.47 -14.54 -7.04
N ASP A 77 -8.90 -15.75 -6.70
CA ASP A 77 -9.24 -16.14 -5.33
C ASP A 77 -7.99 -16.12 -4.45
N ILE A 78 -8.07 -15.39 -3.34
CA ILE A 78 -7.01 -15.26 -2.34
C ILE A 78 -7.27 -16.07 -1.07
N ASN A 79 -8.44 -16.72 -0.97
CA ASN A 79 -8.90 -17.51 0.18
C ASN A 79 -8.76 -16.76 1.51
N VAL A 80 -9.30 -15.54 1.57
CA VAL A 80 -9.25 -14.67 2.76
C VAL A 80 -10.66 -14.34 3.25
N GLU A 81 -10.84 -14.42 4.57
CA GLU A 81 -12.06 -14.05 5.30
C GLU A 81 -11.68 -13.37 6.62
N ASN A 82 -12.55 -12.50 7.16
CA ASN A 82 -12.41 -11.90 8.48
C ASN A 82 -11.03 -11.24 8.70
N ALA A 83 -10.65 -10.36 7.76
CA ALA A 83 -9.33 -9.76 7.69
C ALA A 83 -9.39 -8.33 7.13
N ARG A 84 -8.31 -7.57 7.35
CA ARG A 84 -8.00 -6.37 6.57
C ARG A 84 -7.11 -6.75 5.41
N LEU A 85 -7.48 -6.32 4.20
CA LEU A 85 -6.60 -6.29 3.05
C LEU A 85 -6.01 -4.91 2.88
N PHE A 86 -4.71 -4.86 2.64
CA PHE A 86 -3.98 -3.64 2.33
C PHE A 86 -3.43 -3.76 0.92
N TYR A 87 -3.79 -2.81 0.07
CA TYR A 87 -3.15 -2.62 -1.22
C TYR A 87 -2.17 -1.47 -1.10
N ALA A 88 -0.88 -1.77 -1.19
CA ALA A 88 0.21 -0.83 -1.08
C ALA A 88 1.05 -0.79 -2.37
N ALA A 89 1.61 0.37 -2.67
CA ALA A 89 2.56 0.55 -3.77
C ALA A 89 3.47 1.75 -3.51
N LYS A 90 4.60 1.80 -4.21
CA LYS A 90 5.42 3.00 -4.34
C LYS A 90 4.96 3.80 -5.55
N VAL A 91 4.74 5.10 -5.37
CA VAL A 91 4.28 6.00 -6.43
C VAL A 91 5.18 7.22 -6.52
N ARG A 92 5.41 7.70 -7.74
CA ARG A 92 6.11 8.96 -8.02
C ARG A 92 5.36 9.70 -9.12
N THR A 93 5.32 11.02 -9.06
CA THR A 93 4.69 11.83 -10.11
C THR A 93 5.63 12.91 -10.65
N LYS A 94 5.41 13.32 -11.90
CA LYS A 94 6.05 14.48 -12.51
C LYS A 94 5.02 15.29 -13.29
N GLY A 95 4.86 16.55 -12.90
CA GLY A 95 3.98 17.50 -13.59
C GLY A 95 2.51 17.10 -13.59
N LEU A 96 2.04 16.33 -12.61
CA LEU A 96 0.65 15.88 -12.54
C LEU A 96 -0.28 17.07 -12.26
N LYS A 97 -1.19 17.33 -13.21
CA LYS A 97 -2.33 18.24 -13.06
C LYS A 97 -3.57 17.39 -12.79
N GLY A 98 -4.05 17.42 -11.55
CA GLY A 98 -5.06 16.49 -11.05
C GLY A 98 -4.51 15.67 -9.90
N ARG A 99 -5.00 14.44 -9.70
CA ARG A 99 -4.60 13.58 -8.58
C ARG A 99 -4.36 12.14 -9.02
N VAL A 100 -3.57 11.42 -8.25
CA VAL A 100 -3.39 9.97 -8.42
C VAL A 100 -3.57 9.24 -7.11
N TYR A 101 -4.24 8.09 -7.14
CA TYR A 101 -4.47 7.25 -5.98
C TYR A 101 -4.64 5.77 -6.33
N LEU A 102 -4.46 4.91 -5.33
CA LEU A 102 -4.68 3.48 -5.44
C LEU A 102 -6.17 3.18 -5.32
N GLU A 103 -6.65 2.23 -6.11
CA GLU A 103 -7.99 1.66 -6.01
C GLU A 103 -7.89 0.14 -5.95
N MET A 104 -8.62 -0.46 -5.02
CA MET A 104 -8.79 -1.90 -4.92
C MET A 104 -10.26 -2.24 -5.09
N LEU A 105 -10.60 -3.19 -5.96
CA LEU A 105 -11.95 -3.75 -6.06
C LEU A 105 -11.93 -5.19 -5.58
N CYS A 106 -12.87 -5.54 -4.71
CA CYS A 106 -13.06 -6.90 -4.21
C CYS A 106 -14.41 -7.40 -4.72
N ASP A 107 -14.39 -8.46 -5.52
CA ASP A 107 -15.61 -9.17 -5.93
C ASP A 107 -15.98 -10.17 -4.83
N VAL A 108 -17.17 -10.02 -4.25
CA VAL A 108 -17.67 -10.89 -3.19
C VAL A 108 -18.87 -11.69 -3.72
N PRO A 109 -18.73 -13.01 -3.92
CA PRO A 109 -19.79 -13.84 -4.48
C PRO A 109 -21.14 -13.65 -3.79
N GLY A 110 -22.18 -13.39 -4.59
CA GLY A 110 -23.54 -13.15 -4.12
C GLY A 110 -23.80 -11.79 -3.47
N LYS A 111 -22.77 -10.95 -3.30
CA LYS A 111 -22.88 -9.58 -2.74
C LYS A 111 -22.47 -8.50 -3.75
N GLY A 112 -21.68 -8.85 -4.76
CA GLY A 112 -21.21 -7.96 -5.81
C GLY A 112 -19.82 -7.39 -5.55
N GLU A 113 -19.44 -6.40 -6.34
CA GLU A 113 -18.12 -5.77 -6.30
C GLU A 113 -18.12 -4.51 -5.43
N PHE A 114 -17.11 -4.40 -4.57
CA PHE A 114 -16.92 -3.27 -3.67
C PHE A 114 -15.55 -2.65 -3.89
N PHE A 115 -15.45 -1.33 -3.86
CA PHE A 115 -14.18 -0.62 -4.01
C PHE A 115 -13.66 -0.07 -2.68
N SER A 116 -12.33 0.03 -2.59
CA SER A 116 -11.62 0.82 -1.60
C SER A 116 -10.72 1.82 -2.31
N ARG A 117 -10.81 3.08 -1.88
CA ARG A 117 -10.00 4.21 -2.34
C ARG A 117 -9.60 5.02 -1.11
N ASN A 118 -8.41 5.61 -1.16
CA ASN A 118 -7.93 6.49 -0.10
C ASN A 118 -7.64 7.90 -0.63
N ASP A 119 -8.70 8.68 -0.78
CA ASP A 119 -8.65 10.05 -1.31
C ASP A 119 -7.75 10.98 -0.49
N ARG A 120 -7.55 10.70 0.81
CA ARG A 120 -6.67 11.49 1.68
C ARG A 120 -5.19 11.32 1.36
N THR A 121 -4.84 10.19 0.75
CA THR A 121 -3.45 9.90 0.33
C THR A 121 -3.20 10.22 -1.13
N ALA A 122 -4.21 10.72 -1.85
CA ALA A 122 -4.05 11.09 -3.24
C ALA A 122 -3.00 12.19 -3.39
N VAL A 123 -2.11 12.04 -4.36
CA VAL A 123 -1.02 13.00 -4.60
C VAL A 123 -1.18 13.77 -5.88
N THR A 124 -0.60 14.98 -5.90
CA THR A 124 -0.68 15.94 -7.02
C THR A 124 0.69 16.53 -7.31
N GLY A 125 0.84 17.20 -8.46
CA GLY A 125 2.08 17.87 -8.83
C GLY A 125 3.23 16.91 -9.12
N SER A 126 4.42 17.24 -8.63
CA SER A 126 5.61 16.37 -8.76
C SER A 126 6.03 15.88 -7.38
N THR A 127 6.32 14.59 -7.26
CA THR A 127 6.75 13.98 -6.01
C THR A 127 8.06 13.21 -6.20
N LYS A 128 8.73 12.89 -5.09
CA LYS A 128 9.66 11.76 -5.03
C LYS A 128 8.84 10.47 -4.89
N TRP A 129 9.52 9.32 -4.82
CA TRP A 129 8.88 8.08 -4.44
C TRP A 129 8.25 8.20 -3.05
N ILE A 130 6.98 7.84 -2.96
CA ILE A 130 6.20 7.78 -1.73
C ILE A 130 5.50 6.43 -1.63
N ASN A 131 5.26 5.96 -0.42
CA ASN A 131 4.40 4.80 -0.20
C ASN A 131 2.94 5.25 -0.14
N MET A 132 2.09 4.59 -0.91
CA MET A 132 0.64 4.78 -0.90
C MET A 132 -0.04 3.47 -0.49
N GLU A 133 -1.17 3.58 0.21
CA GLU A 133 -1.92 2.43 0.66
C GLU A 133 -3.43 2.74 0.75
N THR A 134 -4.26 1.75 0.38
CA THR A 134 -5.68 1.71 0.70
C THR A 134 -6.06 0.39 1.37
N VAL A 135 -7.12 0.41 2.17
CA VAL A 135 -7.51 -0.73 3.03
C VAL A 135 -8.95 -1.16 2.71
N PHE A 136 -9.17 -2.47 2.65
CA PHE A 136 -10.50 -3.06 2.54
C PHE A 136 -10.74 -4.03 3.70
N PHE A 137 -11.93 -3.96 4.29
CA PHE A 137 -12.31 -4.77 5.44
C PHE A 137 -13.19 -5.92 4.96
N ILE A 138 -12.66 -7.14 5.00
CA ILE A 138 -13.41 -8.36 4.69
C ILE A 138 -14.06 -8.85 5.99
N LYS A 139 -15.39 -8.80 6.07
CA LYS A 139 -16.11 -9.24 7.26
C LYS A 139 -16.19 -10.77 7.33
N ARG A 140 -16.57 -11.31 8.48
CA ARG A 140 -16.95 -12.73 8.59
C ARG A 140 -18.11 -13.04 7.64
N GLY A 141 -18.01 -14.16 6.94
CA GLY A 141 -18.92 -14.58 5.88
C GLY A 141 -18.63 -13.97 4.51
N GLU A 142 -17.58 -13.15 4.37
CA GLU A 142 -17.14 -12.60 3.08
C GLU A 142 -15.86 -13.28 2.63
N LYS A 143 -15.84 -13.77 1.38
CA LYS A 143 -14.69 -14.41 0.76
C LYS A 143 -14.57 -13.90 -0.67
N PRO A 144 -13.74 -12.88 -0.92
CA PRO A 144 -13.57 -12.39 -2.28
C PRO A 144 -12.95 -13.45 -3.18
N ASP A 145 -13.54 -13.69 -4.34
CA ASP A 145 -13.03 -14.61 -5.35
C ASP A 145 -12.16 -13.91 -6.42
N ASN A 146 -12.14 -12.57 -6.39
CA ASN A 146 -11.18 -11.77 -7.13
C ASN A 146 -10.88 -10.45 -6.41
N VAL A 147 -9.62 -10.02 -6.48
CA VAL A 147 -9.18 -8.69 -6.06
C VAL A 147 -8.48 -8.01 -7.23
N LYS A 148 -8.98 -6.85 -7.64
CA LYS A 148 -8.47 -6.03 -8.74
C LYS A 148 -7.69 -4.86 -8.18
N LEU A 149 -6.46 -4.68 -8.66
CA LEU A 149 -5.52 -3.65 -8.22
C LEU A 149 -5.37 -2.62 -9.34
N ASN A 150 -5.77 -1.39 -9.06
CA ASN A 150 -5.77 -0.30 -10.03
C ASN A 150 -4.93 0.88 -9.56
N LEU A 151 -4.47 1.68 -10.51
CA LEU A 151 -3.97 3.03 -10.29
C LEU A 151 -4.91 4.00 -11.00
N VAL A 152 -5.55 4.89 -10.24
CA VAL A 152 -6.45 5.89 -10.80
C VAL A 152 -5.69 7.20 -10.94
N ILE A 153 -5.58 7.69 -12.17
CA ILE A 153 -4.99 8.99 -12.50
C ILE A 153 -6.14 9.91 -12.90
N ASP A 154 -6.62 10.71 -11.96
CA ASP A 154 -7.67 11.72 -12.16
C ASP A 154 -7.02 13.03 -12.63
N GLY A 155 -6.52 13.03 -13.87
CA GLY A 155 -5.83 14.19 -14.44
C GLY A 155 -4.84 13.83 -15.55
N LYS A 156 -3.84 14.68 -15.75
CA LYS A 156 -2.80 14.49 -16.78
C LYS A 156 -1.40 14.75 -16.24
N GLY A 157 -0.43 14.00 -16.72
CA GLY A 157 0.97 14.06 -16.29
C GLY A 157 1.66 12.71 -16.39
N THR A 158 2.87 12.60 -15.84
CA THR A 158 3.57 11.31 -15.75
C THR A 158 3.51 10.77 -14.33
N VAL A 159 3.18 9.49 -14.23
CA VAL A 159 3.17 8.73 -12.98
C VAL A 159 4.06 7.51 -13.15
N TRP A 160 4.84 7.20 -12.12
CA TRP A 160 5.49 5.91 -11.98
C TRP A 160 4.89 5.16 -10.81
N ILE A 161 4.72 3.86 -10.95
CA ILE A 161 4.30 2.94 -9.89
C ILE A 161 5.24 1.73 -9.85
N ASP A 162 5.53 1.28 -8.64
CA ASP A 162 6.47 0.21 -8.37
C ASP A 162 6.05 -0.55 -7.09
N ASP A 163 6.58 -1.76 -6.90
CA ASP A 163 6.50 -2.54 -5.67
C ASP A 163 5.05 -2.71 -5.17
N VAL A 164 4.16 -3.13 -6.08
CA VAL A 164 2.73 -3.34 -5.81
C VAL A 164 2.56 -4.57 -4.95
N ARG A 165 1.87 -4.43 -3.81
CA ARG A 165 1.70 -5.47 -2.80
C ARG A 165 0.25 -5.57 -2.36
N LEU A 166 -0.19 -6.80 -2.18
CA LEU A 166 -1.42 -7.12 -1.46
C LEU A 166 -1.05 -7.82 -0.16
N LEU A 167 -1.44 -7.24 0.97
CA LEU A 167 -1.12 -7.72 2.31
C LEU A 167 -2.39 -8.04 3.09
N LYS A 168 -2.29 -8.99 4.01
CA LYS A 168 -3.34 -9.37 4.97
C LYS A 168 -2.96 -8.94 6.37
N GLY A 169 -3.88 -8.37 7.13
CA GLY A 169 -3.78 -8.18 8.58
C GLY A 169 -5.03 -8.67 9.30
N ALA A 170 -4.92 -8.89 10.61
CA ALA A 170 -6.09 -9.16 11.46
C ALA A 170 -7.08 -7.98 11.41
N LEU A 171 -8.39 -8.23 11.52
CA LEU A 171 -9.41 -7.18 11.66
C LEU A 171 -9.19 -6.32 12.91
#